data_AF-A0A2V8F168-F1
#
_entry.id   AF-A0A2V8F168-F1
#
_cell.length_a   1.000
_cell.length_b   1.000
_cell.length_c   1.000
_cell.angle_alpha   90.00
_cell.angle_beta   90.00
_cell.angle_gamma   90.00
#
_symmetry.space_group_name_H-M   'P 1'
#
loop_
_entity.id
_entity.type
_entity.pdbx_description
1 polymer ?
#
loop_
_entity_poly.entity_id
_entity_poly.type
_entity_poly.pdbx_seq_one_letter_code
_entity_poly.pdbx_strand_id
1 'polypeptide(L)'
;MRWRDVPGARFVSPRPKLWTTFGRTIRRPCRISLQPSLVFSRNIRGQPTDSREPSVACWSWRTATGSHCGRRSHGCTKARKSTSVEDDMNDERKDDARDDTGDPRVPALGRRDLMKLGAGLVVTALNAPKVAAQTPSPQPVPVRTRAGYVYTANRESHNGPMDDTSRQIVKFVNEFSESKLAAPDIEVLNKIMLDAMAALVAGFEEPSVRLCARLARQVQPVDLKCTVLGYGIPTSPELAAFTNSAMLRHCDFNDLGPGGHVSDLIPAALALGEALHSTGMQVLTAVAIGYELAAVSGTGGEAAHAGMVAAKLMGLNEDRLANALTIALTPHVTLNKGVGAMSMWKGLRSAEPVKCGVWGAMMAREGITGPPQPFEGRGGLWSRNGRGQDFTLPASADGKLAIHRMGFKRYPAEGSSQATLDLIPEMRAWTKVEEIESIHHQLGGLGEIADAPKWDPRNRETADHSMPYMLARALMDGEIYLDSFTEAKYRDPAVLALMARISMSQGPGFRGNAPARTTIRKKNGEEKSWDTQGGRRVAPEGELLSKPTATHRLTMEEIVAKFNRACAYKRVSDTQRDQARAIWSNLRAVKDIGKAMRTLAKFGDPRPL
;
A
#
# COMPACT_ATOMS: atom_id res chain seq x y z
N MET A 1 32.46 23.49 -35.25
CA MET A 1 33.57 23.01 -36.12
C MET A 1 33.30 21.56 -36.52
N ARG A 2 33.87 21.06 -37.62
CA ARG A 2 33.81 19.64 -38.05
C ARG A 2 35.21 19.04 -38.05
N TRP A 3 35.37 17.85 -37.45
CA TRP A 3 36.36 16.82 -37.77
C TRP A 3 35.63 15.49 -37.57
N ARG A 4 35.42 14.61 -38.56
CA ARG A 4 36.32 13.89 -39.49
C ARG A 4 37.08 12.72 -38.86
N ASP A 5 37.16 11.67 -39.65
CA ASP A 5 37.35 10.28 -39.25
C ASP A 5 38.83 9.87 -39.13
N VAL A 6 39.11 8.88 -38.28
CA VAL A 6 40.36 8.09 -38.30
C VAL A 6 40.00 6.61 -38.07
N PRO A 7 40.27 5.70 -39.03
CA PRO A 7 39.94 4.28 -38.89
C PRO A 7 41.13 3.44 -38.39
N GLY A 8 40.82 2.36 -37.66
CA GLY A 8 41.68 1.17 -37.59
C GLY A 8 42.54 0.98 -36.33
N ALA A 9 41.95 0.41 -35.28
CA ALA A 9 42.68 -0.29 -34.22
C ALA A 9 41.99 -1.62 -33.87
N ARG A 10 42.65 -2.76 -34.12
CA ARG A 10 42.12 -4.09 -33.74
C ARG A 10 42.42 -4.36 -32.27
N PHE A 11 41.40 -4.33 -31.40
CA PHE A 11 41.55 -4.84 -30.04
C PHE A 11 41.31 -6.36 -30.00
N VAL A 12 42.34 -7.08 -29.56
CA VAL A 12 42.32 -8.54 -29.33
C VAL A 12 41.80 -8.82 -27.92
N SER A 13 40.90 -9.79 -27.77
CA SER A 13 40.37 -10.16 -26.46
C SER A 13 41.34 -11.07 -25.68
N PRO A 14 41.58 -10.80 -24.38
CA PRO A 14 42.32 -11.71 -23.52
C PRO A 14 41.40 -12.82 -22.99
N ARG A 15 41.68 -14.08 -23.34
CA ARG A 15 41.15 -15.23 -22.59
C ARG A 15 41.89 -15.34 -21.24
N PRO A 16 41.22 -15.67 -20.13
CA PRO A 16 41.90 -15.89 -18.86
C PRO A 16 42.79 -17.15 -18.92
N LYS A 17 44.00 -17.07 -18.34
CA LYS A 17 44.89 -18.24 -18.20
C LYS A 17 44.50 -19.03 -16.95
N LEU A 18 44.31 -20.34 -17.08
CA LEU A 18 44.37 -21.25 -15.94
C LEU A 18 45.78 -21.24 -15.36
N TRP A 19 45.88 -21.37 -14.04
CA TRP A 19 47.10 -21.77 -13.35
C TRP A 19 46.81 -23.00 -12.49
N THR A 20 47.50 -24.10 -12.77
CA THR A 20 47.41 -25.37 -12.05
C THR A 20 48.79 -25.81 -11.61
N THR A 21 49.02 -25.82 -10.30
CA THR A 21 50.21 -26.45 -9.68
C THR A 21 49.82 -27.19 -8.41
N PHE A 22 49.90 -28.52 -8.46
CA PHE A 22 50.06 -29.36 -7.27
C PHE A 22 51.46 -29.08 -6.65
N GLY A 23 51.74 -29.27 -5.36
CA GLY A 23 50.89 -29.72 -4.25
C GLY A 23 51.62 -30.73 -3.34
N ARG A 24 51.36 -30.71 -2.02
CA ARG A 24 51.58 -31.78 -1.01
C ARG A 24 51.05 -31.30 0.35
N THR A 25 49.91 -31.78 0.88
CA THR A 25 49.67 -33.07 1.55
C THR A 25 50.27 -33.18 2.97
N ILE A 26 49.43 -32.92 3.99
CA ILE A 26 49.45 -33.62 5.29
C ILE A 26 48.01 -34.11 5.55
N ARG A 27 47.85 -35.32 6.11
CA ARG A 27 46.55 -35.98 6.37
C ARG A 27 46.16 -35.91 7.85
N ARG A 28 44.86 -35.72 8.13
CA ARG A 28 44.06 -36.59 9.02
C ARG A 28 42.56 -36.27 8.88
N PRO A 29 41.64 -37.25 9.05
CA PRO A 29 40.22 -37.06 8.79
C PRO A 29 39.37 -36.87 10.07
N CYS A 30 38.33 -36.04 9.99
CA CYS A 30 37.19 -36.12 10.91
C CYS A 30 36.03 -36.85 10.22
N ARG A 31 35.61 -37.99 10.78
CA ARG A 31 34.27 -38.54 10.55
C ARG A 31 33.31 -37.85 11.51
N ILE A 32 32.11 -37.49 11.03
CA ILE A 32 30.98 -37.16 11.89
C ILE A 32 29.95 -38.27 11.69
N SER A 33 29.61 -38.98 12.77
CA SER A 33 28.58 -40.02 12.80
C SER A 33 27.39 -39.55 13.63
N LEU A 34 26.18 -39.67 13.08
CA LEU A 34 24.94 -39.53 13.83
C LEU A 34 24.75 -40.77 14.72
N GLN A 35 24.55 -40.58 16.03
CA GLN A 35 23.34 -41.04 16.75
C GLN A 35 23.34 -40.58 18.24
N PRO A 36 22.17 -40.58 18.91
CA PRO A 36 22.01 -40.03 20.26
C PRO A 36 22.09 -41.10 21.37
N SER A 37 22.30 -40.67 22.61
CA SER A 37 22.03 -41.48 23.81
C SER A 37 21.53 -40.62 24.98
N LEU A 38 20.87 -41.26 25.94
CA LEU A 38 19.88 -40.68 26.86
C LEU A 38 20.15 -41.24 28.29
N VAL A 39 19.34 -40.80 29.26
CA VAL A 39 18.98 -41.40 30.57
C VAL A 39 19.88 -41.23 31.82
N PHE A 40 19.16 -41.17 32.97
CA PHE A 40 19.50 -41.34 34.39
C PHE A 40 20.36 -40.24 35.08
N SER A 41 19.85 -39.42 36.02
CA SER A 41 19.19 -39.64 37.36
C SER A 41 20.21 -39.68 38.52
N ARG A 42 19.89 -39.41 39.80
CA ARG A 42 18.66 -39.73 40.58
C ARG A 42 18.65 -38.98 41.94
N ASN A 43 17.45 -38.69 42.51
CA ASN A 43 17.13 -38.75 43.96
C ASN A 43 17.79 -37.76 44.98
N ILE A 44 17.19 -37.38 46.14
CA ILE A 44 15.81 -37.51 46.69
C ILE A 44 15.57 -36.57 47.92
N ARG A 45 14.28 -36.39 48.29
CA ARG A 45 13.70 -35.86 49.57
C ARG A 45 13.83 -34.34 49.87
N GLY A 46 12.83 -33.69 50.48
CA GLY A 46 11.57 -34.23 51.04
C GLY A 46 10.42 -33.23 51.22
N GLN A 47 9.21 -33.79 51.36
CA GLN A 47 7.90 -33.19 51.67
C GLN A 47 7.64 -33.22 53.20
N PRO A 48 6.49 -32.80 53.79
CA PRO A 48 5.12 -32.59 53.24
C PRO A 48 4.61 -31.13 53.42
N THR A 49 3.34 -30.74 53.25
CA THR A 49 2.04 -31.42 52.95
C THR A 49 1.25 -30.52 51.94
N ASP A 50 -0.08 -30.55 51.67
CA ASP A 50 -1.24 -31.26 52.23
C ASP A 50 -2.30 -31.67 51.16
N SER A 51 -3.58 -31.74 51.55
CA SER A 51 -4.79 -32.23 50.87
C SER A 51 -5.67 -31.11 50.24
N ARG A 52 -6.68 -31.36 49.36
CA ARG A 52 -7.12 -32.55 48.57
C ARG A 52 -8.08 -32.10 47.43
N GLU A 53 -8.19 -32.92 46.39
CA GLU A 53 -9.33 -32.98 45.44
C GLU A 53 -10.46 -33.91 45.99
N PRO A 54 -11.72 -33.94 45.49
CA PRO A 54 -11.99 -34.56 44.17
C PRO A 54 -13.25 -34.11 43.35
N SER A 55 -13.20 -34.51 42.08
CA SER A 55 -14.24 -34.79 41.06
C SER A 55 -15.78 -34.76 41.35
N VAL A 56 -16.50 -34.17 40.38
CA VAL A 56 -17.71 -34.68 39.67
C VAL A 56 -19.02 -34.94 40.44
N ALA A 57 -20.09 -34.21 40.07
CA ALA A 57 -21.44 -34.74 39.80
C ALA A 57 -22.31 -33.75 39.00
N CYS A 58 -23.30 -34.26 38.27
CA CYS A 58 -24.41 -33.50 37.67
C CYS A 58 -25.64 -33.55 38.58
N TRP A 59 -26.59 -32.61 38.48
CA TRP A 59 -28.04 -32.89 38.51
C TRP A 59 -28.87 -31.67 38.06
N SER A 60 -30.14 -31.91 37.72
CA SER A 60 -31.13 -30.89 37.34
C SER A 60 -31.95 -30.40 38.54
N TRP A 61 -32.97 -29.55 38.32
CA TRP A 61 -34.33 -29.56 38.92
C TRP A 61 -35.01 -28.23 38.49
N ARG A 62 -35.97 -28.26 37.55
CA ARG A 62 -37.44 -28.39 37.70
C ARG A 62 -38.19 -27.06 37.78
N THR A 63 -39.46 -27.09 37.37
CA THR A 63 -40.35 -25.94 37.15
C THR A 63 -41.47 -25.85 38.20
N ALA A 64 -41.98 -24.63 38.41
CA ALA A 64 -43.30 -24.33 38.96
C ALA A 64 -43.79 -23.02 38.28
N THR A 65 -44.81 -22.99 37.42
CA THR A 65 -46.26 -23.14 37.66
C THR A 65 -46.84 -22.08 38.61
N GLY A 66 -47.56 -21.10 38.05
CA GLY A 66 -48.32 -20.09 38.78
C GLY A 66 -49.27 -19.35 37.84
N SER A 67 -50.51 -19.81 37.74
CA SER A 67 -51.56 -19.23 36.89
C SER A 67 -52.71 -18.68 37.74
N HIS A 68 -53.32 -17.57 37.29
CA HIS A 68 -54.72 -17.10 37.48
C HIS A 68 -54.76 -15.69 36.82
N CYS A 69 -55.49 -15.41 35.73
CA CYS A 69 -56.93 -15.55 35.43
C CYS A 69 -57.80 -14.41 35.99
N GLY A 70 -58.22 -13.49 35.12
CA GLY A 70 -59.20 -12.43 35.38
C GLY A 70 -59.70 -11.83 34.06
N ARG A 71 -61.03 -11.81 33.82
CA ARG A 71 -61.65 -11.44 32.52
C ARG A 71 -62.52 -10.17 32.61
N ARG A 72 -62.49 -9.35 31.53
CA ARG A 72 -63.62 -8.67 30.83
C ARG A 72 -63.01 -7.69 29.79
N SER A 73 -63.09 -7.92 28.47
CA SER A 73 -64.16 -7.53 27.52
C SER A 73 -64.53 -6.03 27.60
N HIS A 74 -64.42 -5.18 26.57
CA HIS A 74 -64.61 -5.36 25.11
C HIS A 74 -63.54 -4.53 24.33
N GLY A 75 -63.29 -4.62 23.01
CA GLY A 75 -63.88 -5.42 21.91
C GLY A 75 -63.09 -5.28 20.59
N CYS A 76 -63.59 -5.90 19.50
CA CYS A 76 -63.06 -6.00 18.11
C CYS A 76 -62.29 -4.76 17.53
N THR A 77 -61.34 -4.89 16.57
CA THR A 77 -61.24 -5.86 15.44
C THR A 77 -59.78 -6.15 14.95
N LYS A 78 -59.56 -7.38 14.45
CA LYS A 78 -58.74 -7.85 13.26
C LYS A 78 -57.45 -7.10 12.81
N ALA A 79 -56.37 -7.77 12.34
CA ALA A 79 -56.01 -9.21 12.36
C ALA A 79 -54.53 -9.53 12.00
N ARG A 80 -53.91 -10.37 12.87
CA ARG A 80 -52.99 -11.51 12.65
C ARG A 80 -51.62 -11.42 11.90
N LYS A 81 -50.65 -12.13 12.52
CA LYS A 81 -49.39 -12.67 11.97
C LYS A 81 -49.54 -14.19 11.72
N SER A 82 -48.52 -14.85 11.16
CA SER A 82 -48.34 -16.32 11.17
C SER A 82 -46.87 -16.76 11.27
N THR A 83 -46.67 -17.95 11.86
CA THR A 83 -45.42 -18.73 12.03
C THR A 83 -45.82 -20.23 12.01
N SER A 84 -44.97 -21.26 12.02
CA SER A 84 -43.52 -21.36 12.31
C SER A 84 -42.81 -22.26 11.28
N VAL A 85 -41.81 -23.04 11.71
CA VAL A 85 -41.09 -24.12 10.98
C VAL A 85 -41.00 -25.33 11.93
N GLU A 86 -40.45 -26.46 11.47
CA GLU A 86 -40.34 -27.80 12.11
C GLU A 86 -41.63 -28.64 11.89
N ASP A 87 -41.59 -29.93 11.51
CA ASP A 87 -40.55 -30.99 11.71
C ASP A 87 -40.36 -31.99 10.53
N ASP A 88 -39.48 -32.98 10.77
CA ASP A 88 -39.39 -34.36 10.23
C ASP A 88 -38.59 -34.76 8.95
N MET A 89 -37.93 -35.92 9.07
CA MET A 89 -37.37 -36.77 7.99
C MET A 89 -37.61 -38.26 8.29
N ASN A 90 -37.87 -39.06 7.25
CA ASN A 90 -37.74 -40.53 7.19
C ASN A 90 -37.36 -40.87 5.73
N ASP A 91 -36.28 -41.59 5.43
CA ASP A 91 -35.97 -43.03 5.63
C ASP A 91 -36.33 -43.86 4.38
N GLU A 92 -35.30 -44.32 3.66
CA GLU A 92 -35.41 -45.27 2.53
C GLU A 92 -34.25 -46.28 2.54
N ARG A 93 -34.51 -47.48 2.02
CA ARG A 93 -33.62 -48.66 2.00
C ARG A 93 -33.88 -49.52 0.75
N LYS A 94 -32.91 -50.39 0.43
CA LYS A 94 -32.96 -51.56 -0.52
C LYS A 94 -32.72 -51.22 -2.01
N ASP A 95 -31.76 -51.90 -2.67
CA ASP A 95 -31.76 -53.22 -3.38
C ASP A 95 -32.31 -53.08 -4.82
N ASP A 96 -31.71 -53.57 -5.91
CA ASP A 96 -30.48 -54.36 -6.15
C ASP A 96 -29.79 -53.96 -7.50
N ALA A 97 -28.70 -54.64 -7.84
CA ALA A 97 -27.73 -54.43 -8.93
C ALA A 97 -28.13 -54.77 -10.39
N ARG A 98 -27.28 -54.32 -11.36
CA ARG A 98 -26.59 -55.09 -12.45
C ARG A 98 -26.23 -54.24 -13.69
N ASP A 99 -25.34 -54.80 -14.52
CA ASP A 99 -24.80 -54.29 -15.80
C ASP A 99 -25.89 -54.11 -16.91
N ASP A 100 -25.67 -53.51 -18.09
CA ASP A 100 -24.45 -53.47 -18.92
C ASP A 100 -24.44 -52.34 -19.99
N THR A 101 -23.27 -52.05 -20.57
CA THR A 101 -22.95 -51.25 -21.78
C THR A 101 -23.70 -49.93 -22.09
N GLY A 102 -22.95 -48.85 -22.36
CA GLY A 102 -23.36 -47.85 -23.35
C GLY A 102 -23.10 -46.37 -23.00
N ASP A 103 -22.60 -45.61 -23.99
CA ASP A 103 -22.39 -44.15 -23.99
C ASP A 103 -23.59 -43.31 -23.46
N PRO A 104 -23.49 -42.70 -22.27
CA PRO A 104 -24.53 -41.81 -21.75
C PRO A 104 -24.31 -40.37 -22.21
N ARG A 105 -24.96 -40.01 -23.32
CA ARG A 105 -25.11 -38.61 -23.76
C ARG A 105 -25.69 -37.76 -22.63
N VAL A 106 -25.02 -36.67 -22.27
CA VAL A 106 -25.42 -35.80 -21.15
C VAL A 106 -26.85 -35.25 -21.38
N PRO A 107 -27.79 -35.46 -20.45
CA PRO A 107 -29.15 -34.93 -20.57
C PRO A 107 -29.17 -33.40 -20.57
N ALA A 108 -30.04 -32.81 -21.38
CA ALA A 108 -30.28 -31.36 -21.37
C ALA A 108 -31.04 -30.96 -20.10
N LEU A 109 -30.41 -30.14 -19.24
CA LEU A 109 -31.03 -29.61 -18.01
C LEU A 109 -32.33 -28.86 -18.32
N GLY A 110 -33.40 -29.21 -17.60
CA GLY A 110 -34.71 -28.61 -17.77
C GLY A 110 -34.85 -27.27 -17.06
N ARG A 111 -35.81 -26.45 -17.51
CA ARG A 111 -36.17 -25.16 -16.89
C ARG A 111 -36.60 -25.26 -15.40
N ARG A 112 -36.80 -26.46 -14.86
CA ARG A 112 -37.12 -26.70 -13.44
C ARG A 112 -35.89 -27.00 -12.57
N ASP A 113 -34.79 -27.47 -13.13
CA ASP A 113 -33.60 -27.87 -12.35
C ASP A 113 -32.81 -26.64 -11.88
N LEU A 114 -32.79 -25.59 -12.70
CA LEU A 114 -32.21 -24.27 -12.38
C LEU A 114 -32.88 -23.56 -11.18
N MET A 115 -34.03 -24.03 -10.69
CA MET A 115 -34.72 -23.44 -9.53
C MET A 115 -34.23 -23.98 -8.17
N LYS A 116 -33.37 -25.01 -8.13
CA LYS A 116 -32.92 -25.64 -6.88
C LYS A 116 -31.49 -25.27 -6.43
N LEU A 117 -30.71 -24.56 -7.25
CA LEU A 117 -29.39 -24.03 -6.85
C LEU A 117 -29.52 -22.62 -6.24
N GLY A 118 -30.15 -22.55 -5.07
CA GLY A 118 -30.23 -21.34 -4.24
C GLY A 118 -29.11 -21.27 -3.19
N ALA A 119 -28.71 -20.04 -2.81
CA ALA A 119 -27.70 -19.73 -1.80
C ALA A 119 -26.27 -20.27 -2.08
N GLY A 120 -25.48 -19.53 -2.87
CA GLY A 120 -24.08 -19.91 -3.14
C GLY A 120 -23.14 -18.87 -3.76
N LEU A 121 -23.59 -17.66 -4.11
CA LEU A 121 -22.72 -16.63 -4.68
C LEU A 121 -23.20 -15.21 -4.34
N VAL A 122 -22.51 -14.51 -3.43
CA VAL A 122 -22.81 -13.10 -3.11
C VAL A 122 -22.14 -12.19 -4.14
N VAL A 123 -22.93 -11.33 -4.77
CA VAL A 123 -22.50 -10.50 -5.90
C VAL A 123 -21.59 -9.36 -5.44
N THR A 124 -20.46 -9.19 -6.14
CA THR A 124 -19.62 -7.99 -6.01
C THR A 124 -20.31 -6.80 -6.67
N ALA A 125 -20.99 -5.97 -5.88
CA ALA A 125 -21.64 -4.76 -6.34
C ALA A 125 -21.21 -3.55 -5.49
N LEU A 126 -20.55 -2.57 -6.13
CA LEU A 126 -20.69 -1.11 -5.89
C LEU A 126 -19.68 -0.32 -6.75
N ASN A 127 -20.01 -0.17 -8.03
CA ASN A 127 -19.75 1.04 -8.88
C ASN A 127 -20.01 0.70 -10.36
N ALA A 128 -21.27 0.39 -10.68
CA ALA A 128 -21.72 0.39 -12.06
C ALA A 128 -22.19 1.80 -12.44
N PRO A 129 -21.69 2.41 -13.54
CA PRO A 129 -22.37 3.51 -14.20
C PRO A 129 -23.79 3.11 -14.61
N LYS A 130 -24.65 4.09 -14.93
CA LYS A 130 -26.01 3.82 -15.45
C LYS A 130 -25.93 2.79 -16.59
N VAL A 131 -26.75 1.74 -16.50
CA VAL A 131 -26.80 0.66 -17.49
C VAL A 131 -27.33 1.21 -18.82
N ALA A 132 -26.41 1.62 -19.70
CA ALA A 132 -26.66 1.56 -21.13
C ALA A 132 -26.92 0.08 -21.49
N ALA A 133 -27.85 -0.18 -22.41
CA ALA A 133 -28.17 -1.54 -22.82
C ALA A 133 -26.90 -2.25 -23.29
N GLN A 134 -26.65 -3.46 -22.76
CA GLN A 134 -25.48 -4.25 -23.15
C GLN A 134 -25.59 -4.59 -24.64
N THR A 135 -24.75 -3.97 -25.46
CA THR A 135 -24.52 -4.40 -26.85
C THR A 135 -24.17 -5.88 -26.80
N PRO A 136 -24.84 -6.76 -27.58
CA PRO A 136 -24.54 -8.18 -27.54
C PRO A 136 -23.05 -8.39 -27.84
N SER A 137 -22.40 -9.22 -27.01
CA SER A 137 -20.98 -9.51 -27.19
C SER A 137 -20.76 -10.01 -28.62
N PRO A 138 -19.80 -9.45 -29.38
CA PRO A 138 -19.61 -9.83 -30.76
C PRO A 138 -19.34 -11.34 -30.83
N GLN A 139 -20.13 -12.03 -31.65
CA GLN A 139 -19.98 -13.47 -31.88
C GLN A 139 -18.52 -13.78 -32.20
N PRO A 140 -17.91 -14.82 -31.61
CA PRO A 140 -16.49 -15.10 -31.78
C PRO A 140 -16.20 -15.44 -33.24
N VAL A 141 -15.72 -14.44 -33.99
CA VAL A 141 -15.35 -14.57 -35.39
C VAL A 141 -14.30 -15.68 -35.51
N PRO A 142 -14.50 -16.71 -36.34
CA PRO A 142 -13.57 -17.83 -36.42
C PRO A 142 -12.15 -17.36 -36.79
N VAL A 143 -11.24 -17.40 -35.81
CA VAL A 143 -9.87 -16.90 -35.96
C VAL A 143 -9.07 -17.87 -36.82
N ARG A 144 -9.11 -17.67 -38.14
CA ARG A 144 -8.36 -18.45 -39.12
C ARG A 144 -6.89 -18.04 -39.11
N THR A 145 -6.07 -18.75 -38.34
CA THR A 145 -4.61 -18.67 -38.44
C THR A 145 -4.10 -19.36 -39.71
N ARG A 146 -2.99 -18.87 -40.27
CA ARG A 146 -2.28 -19.47 -41.40
C ARG A 146 -0.78 -19.22 -41.28
N ALA A 147 0.02 -20.00 -42.01
CA ALA A 147 1.45 -19.74 -42.18
C ALA A 147 1.71 -18.40 -42.91
N GLY A 148 2.93 -17.87 -42.81
CA GLY A 148 3.33 -16.61 -43.45
C GLY A 148 3.31 -15.37 -42.55
N TYR A 149 3.35 -15.54 -41.21
CA TYR A 149 3.72 -14.43 -40.33
C TYR A 149 5.19 -14.06 -40.54
N VAL A 150 5.48 -12.78 -40.76
CA VAL A 150 6.83 -12.24 -40.89
C VAL A 150 7.12 -11.38 -39.66
N TYR A 151 8.19 -11.70 -38.93
CA TYR A 151 8.63 -10.88 -37.81
C TYR A 151 9.34 -9.62 -38.30
N THR A 152 8.76 -8.45 -38.02
CA THR A 152 9.27 -7.14 -38.45
C THR A 152 9.59 -6.18 -37.30
N ALA A 153 9.35 -6.57 -36.05
CA ALA A 153 9.47 -5.66 -34.91
C ALA A 153 10.93 -5.35 -34.51
N ASN A 154 11.90 -6.19 -34.92
CA ASN A 154 13.35 -5.99 -34.74
C ASN A 154 13.77 -5.62 -33.29
N ARG A 155 13.16 -6.28 -32.31
CA ARG A 155 13.45 -6.13 -30.88
C ARG A 155 14.38 -7.22 -30.36
N GLU A 156 15.06 -6.94 -29.25
CA GLU A 156 15.91 -7.89 -28.52
C GLU A 156 15.18 -9.22 -28.26
N SER A 157 15.89 -10.33 -28.49
CA SER A 157 15.38 -11.71 -28.43
C SER A 157 14.13 -11.99 -29.29
N HIS A 158 13.88 -11.19 -30.33
CA HIS A 158 12.73 -11.31 -31.26
C HIS A 158 11.36 -11.20 -30.59
N ASN A 159 11.27 -10.47 -29.48
CA ASN A 159 9.99 -10.22 -28.82
C ASN A 159 9.05 -9.40 -29.73
N GLY A 160 7.75 -9.65 -29.63
CA GLY A 160 6.74 -8.98 -30.46
C GLY A 160 6.79 -7.44 -30.36
N PRO A 161 6.18 -6.74 -31.32
CA PRO A 161 6.15 -5.28 -31.33
C PRO A 161 5.59 -4.74 -30.01
N MET A 162 6.12 -3.61 -29.55
CA MET A 162 5.50 -2.86 -28.47
C MET A 162 4.05 -2.50 -28.86
N ASP A 163 3.19 -2.27 -27.88
CA ASP A 163 1.94 -1.55 -28.09
C ASP A 163 2.17 -0.03 -28.00
N ASP A 164 1.12 0.78 -28.21
CA ASP A 164 1.26 2.23 -28.25
C ASP A 164 1.54 2.81 -26.86
N THR A 165 0.94 2.21 -25.82
CA THR A 165 1.18 2.57 -24.43
C THR A 165 2.62 2.30 -23.99
N SER A 166 3.16 1.11 -24.29
CA SER A 166 4.57 0.81 -24.00
C SER A 166 5.48 1.75 -24.77
N ARG A 167 5.22 2.04 -26.05
CA ARG A 167 6.00 3.03 -26.84
C ARG A 167 6.05 4.39 -26.17
N GLN A 168 4.91 4.93 -25.76
CA GLN A 168 4.85 6.28 -25.16
C GLN A 168 5.56 6.34 -23.81
N ILE A 169 5.34 5.35 -22.92
CA ILE A 169 6.02 5.27 -21.63
C ILE A 169 7.54 5.14 -21.82
N VAL A 170 7.98 4.21 -22.66
CA VAL A 170 9.40 3.94 -22.92
C VAL A 170 10.09 5.17 -23.51
N LYS A 171 9.50 5.80 -24.53
CA LYS A 171 10.03 7.02 -25.14
C LYS A 171 10.15 8.14 -24.11
N PHE A 172 9.11 8.40 -23.32
CA PHE A 172 9.12 9.41 -22.27
C PHE A 172 10.25 9.16 -21.25
N VAL A 173 10.35 7.93 -20.74
CA VAL A 173 11.39 7.54 -19.78
C VAL A 173 12.78 7.66 -20.39
N ASN A 174 12.96 7.35 -21.68
CA ASN A 174 14.25 7.49 -22.38
C ASN A 174 14.64 8.97 -22.55
N GLU A 175 13.76 9.80 -23.14
CA GLU A 175 14.03 11.20 -23.48
C GLU A 175 14.12 12.15 -22.26
N PHE A 176 13.44 11.84 -21.15
CA PHE A 176 13.47 12.68 -19.95
C PHE A 176 14.86 12.64 -19.27
N SER A 177 15.40 13.79 -18.89
CA SER A 177 16.79 13.95 -18.46
C SER A 177 16.95 15.14 -17.49
N GLU A 178 18.09 15.24 -16.81
CA GLU A 178 18.37 16.30 -15.81
C GLU A 178 18.13 17.72 -16.34
N SER A 179 18.38 17.97 -17.62
CA SER A 179 18.16 19.26 -18.29
C SER A 179 16.69 19.62 -18.53
N LYS A 180 15.76 18.69 -18.25
CA LYS A 180 14.31 18.95 -18.22
C LYS A 180 13.82 19.49 -16.87
N LEU A 181 14.64 19.43 -15.81
CA LEU A 181 14.29 19.95 -14.50
C LEU A 181 14.72 21.41 -14.36
N ALA A 182 13.75 22.32 -14.28
CA ALA A 182 13.97 23.72 -13.91
C ALA A 182 14.23 23.86 -12.40
N ALA A 183 14.69 25.04 -11.96
CA ALA A 183 14.95 25.29 -10.53
C ALA A 183 13.71 25.04 -9.63
N PRO A 184 12.48 25.47 -10.00
CA PRO A 184 11.28 25.17 -9.19
C PRO A 184 10.96 23.67 -9.09
N ASP A 185 11.27 22.87 -10.12
CA ASP A 185 11.10 21.42 -10.06
C ASP A 185 12.03 20.81 -9.02
N ILE A 186 13.29 21.24 -9.00
CA ILE A 186 14.31 20.78 -8.07
C ILE A 186 13.97 21.21 -6.63
N GLU A 187 13.43 22.41 -6.42
CA GLU A 187 12.96 22.87 -5.12
C GLU A 187 11.79 22.01 -4.58
N VAL A 188 10.80 21.69 -5.42
CA VAL A 188 9.69 20.81 -5.05
C VAL A 188 10.15 19.38 -4.83
N LEU A 189 11.05 18.85 -5.66
CA LEU A 189 11.63 17.52 -5.48
C LEU A 189 12.46 17.43 -4.18
N ASN A 190 13.29 18.42 -3.84
CA ASN A 190 14.00 18.44 -2.55
C ASN A 190 13.03 18.47 -1.36
N LYS A 191 11.90 19.18 -1.47
CA LYS A 191 10.84 19.17 -0.45
C LYS A 191 10.19 17.79 -0.31
N ILE A 192 9.85 17.15 -1.43
CA ILE A 192 9.34 15.76 -1.48
C ILE A 192 10.31 14.80 -0.81
N MET A 193 11.61 14.90 -1.11
CA MET A 193 12.63 14.03 -0.53
C MET A 193 12.79 14.22 0.98
N LEU A 194 12.71 15.44 1.50
CA LEU A 194 12.75 15.67 2.95
C LEU A 194 11.46 15.20 3.65
N ASP A 195 10.29 15.33 3.01
CA ASP A 195 9.02 14.77 3.54
C ASP A 195 9.05 13.24 3.60
N ALA A 196 9.53 12.59 2.53
CA ALA A 196 9.73 11.15 2.46
C ALA A 196 10.69 10.65 3.56
N MET A 197 11.78 11.39 3.85
CA MET A 197 12.66 11.07 4.97
C MET A 197 12.00 11.30 6.34
N ALA A 198 11.13 12.30 6.48
CA ALA A 198 10.37 12.52 7.72
C ALA A 198 9.37 11.37 7.98
N ALA A 199 8.67 10.90 6.94
CA ALA A 199 7.78 9.75 7.00
C ALA A 199 8.54 8.44 7.29
N LEU A 200 9.69 8.23 6.64
CA LEU A 200 10.57 7.08 6.87
C LEU A 200 11.11 7.06 8.31
N VAL A 201 11.62 8.19 8.82
CA VAL A 201 12.01 8.26 10.24
C VAL A 201 10.79 7.95 11.12
N ALA A 202 9.62 8.53 10.86
CA ALA A 202 8.40 8.26 11.63
C ALA A 202 7.97 6.77 11.64
N GLY A 203 8.24 5.99 10.59
CA GLY A 203 7.98 4.55 10.54
C GLY A 203 9.08 3.64 11.11
N PHE A 204 10.23 4.18 11.53
CA PHE A 204 11.32 3.39 12.12
C PHE A 204 10.88 2.64 13.40
N GLU A 205 11.44 1.46 13.65
CA GLU A 205 11.13 0.58 14.81
C GLU A 205 9.68 0.07 14.92
N GLU A 206 8.80 0.37 13.96
CA GLU A 206 7.42 -0.13 13.93
C GLU A 206 7.34 -1.65 13.64
N PRO A 207 6.28 -2.36 14.08
CA PRO A 207 6.27 -3.83 14.09
C PRO A 207 6.45 -4.49 12.72
N SER A 208 5.71 -4.01 11.71
CA SER A 208 5.80 -4.43 10.30
C SER A 208 7.21 -4.23 9.75
N VAL A 209 7.75 -3.03 9.94
CA VAL A 209 9.08 -2.60 9.47
C VAL A 209 10.20 -3.44 10.08
N ARG A 210 10.09 -3.81 11.36
CA ARG A 210 11.06 -4.73 12.01
C ARG A 210 11.00 -6.15 11.44
N LEU A 211 9.83 -6.65 11.06
CA LEU A 211 9.70 -7.93 10.36
C LEU A 211 10.34 -7.87 8.96
N CYS A 212 10.15 -6.77 8.22
CA CYS A 212 10.80 -6.55 6.93
C CYS A 212 12.34 -6.46 7.08
N ALA A 213 12.85 -5.71 8.06
CA ALA A 213 14.28 -5.60 8.33
C ALA A 213 14.93 -6.95 8.74
N ARG A 214 14.20 -7.79 9.48
CA ARG A 214 14.62 -9.17 9.78
C ARG A 214 14.79 -10.03 8.53
N LEU A 215 13.89 -9.90 7.55
CA LEU A 215 13.97 -10.61 6.26
C LEU A 215 15.10 -10.06 5.40
N ALA A 216 15.23 -8.74 5.28
CA ALA A 216 16.32 -8.09 4.54
C ALA A 216 17.72 -8.53 5.02
N ARG A 217 17.89 -8.72 6.33
CA ARG A 217 19.13 -9.21 6.97
C ARG A 217 19.50 -10.65 6.58
N GLN A 218 18.60 -11.43 5.98
CA GLN A 218 18.89 -12.80 5.54
C GLN A 218 19.66 -12.85 4.21
N VAL A 219 19.65 -11.76 3.43
CA VAL A 219 20.38 -11.65 2.16
C VAL A 219 21.68 -10.88 2.36
N GLN A 220 22.79 -11.47 1.92
CA GLN A 220 24.11 -10.84 1.93
C GLN A 220 24.48 -10.45 0.48
N PRO A 221 24.42 -9.16 0.10
CA PRO A 221 24.73 -8.73 -1.26
C PRO A 221 26.25 -8.75 -1.50
N VAL A 222 26.64 -9.26 -2.67
CA VAL A 222 28.01 -9.13 -3.18
C VAL A 222 28.11 -7.87 -4.04
N ASP A 223 27.35 -7.84 -5.14
CA ASP A 223 27.14 -6.67 -5.99
C ASP A 223 25.84 -5.93 -5.65
N LEU A 224 25.70 -4.69 -6.15
CA LEU A 224 24.51 -3.84 -6.01
C LEU A 224 24.00 -3.72 -4.56
N LYS A 225 24.94 -3.57 -3.63
CA LYS A 225 24.70 -3.49 -2.19
C LYS A 225 23.92 -2.22 -1.82
N CYS A 226 22.72 -2.40 -1.27
CA CYS A 226 21.85 -1.32 -0.80
C CYS A 226 21.68 -1.36 0.73
N THR A 227 21.36 -0.21 1.33
CA THR A 227 21.19 -0.03 2.78
C THR A 227 19.71 0.02 3.16
N VAL A 228 19.28 -0.83 4.08
CA VAL A 228 18.06 -0.57 4.88
C VAL A 228 18.38 0.53 5.88
N LEU A 229 17.70 1.67 5.74
CA LEU A 229 17.87 2.85 6.59
C LEU A 229 17.43 2.56 8.04
N GLY A 230 17.87 3.37 9.00
CA GLY A 230 17.66 3.18 10.44
C GLY A 230 18.42 2.01 11.07
N TYR A 231 18.53 0.86 10.40
CA TYR A 231 19.21 -0.33 10.90
C TYR A 231 20.63 -0.54 10.33
N GLY A 232 20.92 0.03 9.17
CA GLY A 232 22.22 -0.06 8.48
C GLY A 232 22.53 -1.47 8.00
N ILE A 233 21.49 -2.20 7.60
CA ILE A 233 21.59 -3.58 7.10
C ILE A 233 21.91 -3.52 5.60
N PRO A 234 23.02 -4.10 5.14
CA PRO A 234 23.27 -4.28 3.72
C PRO A 234 22.39 -5.42 3.19
N THR A 235 21.69 -5.19 2.09
CA THR A 235 20.80 -6.16 1.44
C THR A 235 20.74 -5.91 -0.07
N SER A 236 20.00 -6.73 -0.82
CA SER A 236 19.79 -6.59 -2.26
C SER A 236 18.88 -5.39 -2.61
N PRO A 237 18.91 -4.86 -3.84
CA PRO A 237 18.16 -3.65 -4.20
C PRO A 237 16.65 -3.74 -3.96
N GLU A 238 16.04 -4.87 -4.30
CA GLU A 238 14.60 -5.09 -4.14
C GLU A 238 14.19 -5.19 -2.66
N LEU A 239 14.99 -5.82 -1.80
CA LEU A 239 14.71 -5.91 -0.36
C LEU A 239 15.00 -4.60 0.39
N ALA A 240 15.98 -3.81 -0.06
CA ALA A 240 16.20 -2.46 0.44
C ALA A 240 15.04 -1.53 0.05
N ALA A 241 14.63 -1.54 -1.22
CA ALA A 241 13.49 -0.77 -1.71
C ALA A 241 12.20 -1.17 -0.98
N PHE A 242 11.92 -2.46 -0.85
CA PHE A 242 10.79 -2.98 -0.07
C PHE A 242 10.80 -2.46 1.38
N THR A 243 11.90 -2.67 2.10
CA THR A 243 11.95 -2.37 3.55
C THR A 243 11.94 -0.87 3.83
N ASN A 244 12.60 -0.07 2.99
CA ASN A 244 12.59 1.39 3.11
C ASN A 244 11.22 1.98 2.66
N SER A 245 10.52 1.37 1.69
CA SER A 245 9.15 1.76 1.29
C SER A 245 8.12 1.39 2.37
N ALA A 246 8.23 0.20 2.95
CA ALA A 246 7.46 -0.19 4.13
C ALA A 246 7.66 0.81 5.29
N MET A 247 8.89 1.24 5.53
CA MET A 247 9.21 2.22 6.58
C MET A 247 8.63 3.60 6.28
N LEU A 248 8.71 4.07 5.03
CA LEU A 248 8.12 5.34 4.59
C LEU A 248 6.58 5.32 4.71
N ARG A 249 5.93 4.26 4.23
CA ARG A 249 4.47 4.19 4.08
C ARG A 249 3.71 3.87 5.37
N HIS A 250 4.32 3.15 6.32
CA HIS A 250 3.63 2.56 7.48
C HIS A 250 2.80 3.55 8.31
N CYS A 251 3.39 4.68 8.71
CA CYS A 251 2.73 5.71 9.52
C CYS A 251 1.77 6.62 8.73
N ASP A 252 1.54 6.34 7.45
CA ASP A 252 0.65 7.09 6.56
C ASP A 252 0.90 8.61 6.56
N PHE A 253 2.16 8.99 6.71
CA PHE A 253 2.59 10.36 6.98
C PHE A 253 3.29 11.01 5.78
N ASN A 254 3.29 10.35 4.62
CA ASN A 254 3.95 10.80 3.39
C ASN A 254 3.02 11.66 2.50
N ASP A 255 3.41 11.87 1.25
CA ASP A 255 2.67 12.72 0.31
C ASP A 255 1.37 12.07 -0.20
N LEU A 256 0.51 12.89 -0.81
CA LEU A 256 -0.74 12.49 -1.44
C LEU A 256 -1.08 13.45 -2.59
N GLY A 257 -1.31 12.93 -3.79
CA GLY A 257 -1.63 13.71 -4.99
C GLY A 257 -2.22 12.84 -6.11
N PRO A 258 -2.20 13.31 -7.38
CA PRO A 258 -2.49 12.47 -8.53
C PRO A 258 -1.61 11.22 -8.54
N GLY A 259 -2.22 10.04 -8.65
CA GLY A 259 -1.53 8.74 -8.48
C GLY A 259 -1.48 8.21 -7.05
N GLY A 260 -1.93 8.98 -6.05
CA GLY A 260 -1.98 8.55 -4.65
C GLY A 260 -0.70 8.91 -3.87
N HIS A 261 -0.12 7.91 -3.20
CA HIS A 261 1.06 8.02 -2.34
C HIS A 261 2.35 7.82 -3.12
N VAL A 262 2.62 8.74 -4.05
CA VAL A 262 3.66 8.52 -5.06
C VAL A 262 5.06 8.42 -4.45
N SER A 263 5.32 9.06 -3.30
CA SER A 263 6.60 8.94 -2.57
C SER A 263 6.98 7.52 -2.16
N ASP A 264 6.04 6.56 -2.16
CA ASP A 264 6.31 5.14 -1.90
C ASP A 264 7.37 4.53 -2.84
N LEU A 265 7.54 5.09 -4.06
CA LEU A 265 8.55 4.68 -5.04
C LEU A 265 9.97 5.23 -4.78
N ILE A 266 10.12 6.27 -3.96
CA ILE A 266 11.41 6.93 -3.72
C ILE A 266 12.47 5.94 -3.20
N PRO A 267 12.14 5.00 -2.30
CA PRO A 267 13.02 3.89 -1.92
C PRO A 267 13.58 3.03 -3.06
N ALA A 268 12.90 2.87 -4.20
CA ALA A 268 13.51 2.23 -5.38
C ALA A 268 14.59 3.12 -6.01
N ALA A 269 14.30 4.43 -6.16
CA ALA A 269 15.27 5.40 -6.66
C ALA A 269 16.51 5.50 -5.75
N LEU A 270 16.31 5.41 -4.43
CA LEU A 270 17.39 5.43 -3.43
C LEU A 270 18.19 4.12 -3.42
N ALA A 271 17.54 2.96 -3.48
CA ALA A 271 18.24 1.67 -3.53
C ALA A 271 19.13 1.57 -4.78
N LEU A 272 18.57 1.75 -5.99
CA LEU A 272 19.38 1.68 -7.21
C LEU A 272 20.38 2.84 -7.30
N GLY A 273 20.02 4.02 -6.81
CA GLY A 273 20.95 5.15 -6.75
C GLY A 273 22.18 4.84 -5.87
N GLU A 274 22.00 4.20 -4.71
CA GLU A 274 23.10 3.77 -3.84
C GLU A 274 23.94 2.67 -4.49
N ALA A 275 23.31 1.62 -5.03
CA ALA A 275 23.98 0.51 -5.71
C ALA A 275 24.77 0.92 -6.97
N LEU A 276 24.38 2.01 -7.63
CA LEU A 276 24.98 2.52 -8.86
C LEU A 276 25.78 3.82 -8.63
N HIS A 277 26.01 4.23 -7.38
CA HIS A 277 26.68 5.48 -7.01
C HIS A 277 26.16 6.74 -7.73
N SER A 278 24.85 6.77 -8.03
CA SER A 278 24.22 7.84 -8.79
C SER A 278 24.30 9.19 -8.06
N THR A 279 24.41 10.27 -8.82
CA THR A 279 24.26 11.62 -8.27
C THR A 279 22.83 11.86 -7.79
N GLY A 280 22.65 12.83 -6.89
CA GLY A 280 21.32 13.23 -6.46
C GLY A 280 20.47 13.77 -7.63
N MET A 281 21.05 14.42 -8.64
CA MET A 281 20.29 14.86 -9.83
C MET A 281 19.74 13.69 -10.66
N GLN A 282 20.48 12.59 -10.80
CA GLN A 282 19.98 11.38 -11.45
C GLN A 282 18.81 10.78 -10.66
N VAL A 283 18.91 10.73 -9.32
CA VAL A 283 17.83 10.27 -8.43
C VAL A 283 16.61 11.19 -8.52
N LEU A 284 16.77 12.51 -8.44
CA LEU A 284 15.67 13.48 -8.58
C LEU A 284 14.98 13.36 -9.95
N THR A 285 15.74 13.11 -11.02
CA THR A 285 15.21 12.87 -12.37
C THR A 285 14.41 11.58 -12.47
N ALA A 286 14.90 10.48 -11.88
CA ALA A 286 14.17 9.22 -11.84
C ALA A 286 12.89 9.31 -11.00
N VAL A 287 12.93 10.02 -9.87
CA VAL A 287 11.74 10.33 -9.06
C VAL A 287 10.73 11.16 -9.85
N ALA A 288 11.15 12.24 -10.53
CA ALA A 288 10.25 13.05 -11.36
C ALA A 288 9.52 12.23 -12.43
N ILE A 289 10.23 11.30 -13.10
CA ILE A 289 9.65 10.35 -14.06
C ILE A 289 8.60 9.45 -13.39
N GLY A 290 8.88 8.93 -12.19
CA GLY A 290 7.91 8.13 -11.42
C GLY A 290 6.62 8.91 -11.10
N TYR A 291 6.73 10.19 -10.77
CA TYR A 291 5.58 11.05 -10.48
C TYR A 291 4.77 11.41 -11.74
N GLU A 292 5.45 11.63 -12.86
CA GLU A 292 4.79 11.81 -14.16
C GLU A 292 3.98 10.58 -14.57
N LEU A 293 4.56 9.37 -14.43
CA LEU A 293 3.84 8.13 -14.75
C LEU A 293 2.68 7.88 -13.79
N ALA A 294 2.85 8.13 -12.49
CA ALA A 294 1.82 7.90 -11.47
C ALA A 294 0.61 8.84 -11.60
N ALA A 295 0.84 10.09 -12.02
CA ALA A 295 -0.24 11.07 -12.20
C ALA A 295 -1.15 10.78 -13.40
N VAL A 296 -0.78 9.86 -14.29
CA VAL A 296 -1.58 9.47 -15.46
C VAL A 296 -2.22 8.10 -15.24
N SER A 297 -3.53 8.03 -15.43
CA SER A 297 -4.27 6.77 -15.31
C SER A 297 -3.85 5.76 -16.39
N GLY A 298 -3.85 4.48 -16.03
CA GLY A 298 -3.64 3.38 -16.97
C GLY A 298 -2.17 2.96 -17.21
N THR A 299 -1.18 3.75 -16.79
CA THR A 299 0.28 3.56 -17.00
C THR A 299 0.93 2.34 -16.32
N GLY A 300 0.15 1.33 -15.95
CA GLY A 300 0.62 0.07 -15.35
C GLY A 300 0.72 0.06 -13.82
N GLY A 301 0.50 1.20 -13.17
CA GLY A 301 0.46 1.32 -11.71
C GLY A 301 1.82 1.18 -11.01
N GLU A 302 1.78 1.13 -9.68
CA GLU A 302 2.93 1.29 -8.76
C GLU A 302 4.17 0.45 -9.16
N ALA A 303 3.98 -0.78 -9.64
CA ALA A 303 5.08 -1.66 -10.03
C ALA A 303 5.74 -1.23 -11.35
N ALA A 304 4.95 -0.86 -12.35
CA ALA A 304 5.44 -0.29 -13.61
C ALA A 304 6.19 1.02 -13.35
N HIS A 305 5.67 1.88 -12.47
CA HIS A 305 6.29 3.17 -12.11
C HIS A 305 7.66 2.96 -11.45
N ALA A 306 7.74 2.11 -10.43
CA ALA A 306 9.00 1.76 -9.77
C ALA A 306 9.99 1.05 -10.71
N GLY A 307 9.48 0.25 -11.66
CA GLY A 307 10.28 -0.38 -12.71
C GLY A 307 10.93 0.63 -13.65
N MET A 308 10.20 1.66 -14.09
CA MET A 308 10.75 2.73 -14.93
C MET A 308 11.76 3.61 -14.17
N VAL A 309 11.50 3.89 -12.89
CA VAL A 309 12.43 4.60 -12.00
C VAL A 309 13.76 3.85 -11.87
N ALA A 310 13.70 2.54 -11.58
CA ALA A 310 14.88 1.69 -11.46
C ALA A 310 15.63 1.51 -12.79
N ALA A 311 14.90 1.24 -13.88
CA ALA A 311 15.47 1.05 -15.21
C ALA A 311 16.13 2.34 -15.77
N LYS A 312 15.61 3.52 -15.43
CA LYS A 312 16.23 4.80 -15.79
C LYS A 312 17.58 4.99 -15.11
N LEU A 313 17.69 4.66 -13.81
CA LEU A 313 18.96 4.73 -13.08
C LEU A 313 19.99 3.71 -13.58
N MET A 314 19.54 2.53 -14.04
CA MET A 314 20.38 1.54 -14.71
C MET A 314 20.81 1.94 -16.13
N GLY A 315 20.25 3.01 -16.72
CA GLY A 315 20.55 3.42 -18.09
C GLY A 315 20.09 2.42 -19.15
N LEU A 316 18.97 1.72 -18.93
CA LEU A 316 18.45 0.75 -19.91
C LEU A 316 18.03 1.44 -21.21
N ASN A 317 18.30 0.77 -22.35
CA ASN A 317 17.84 1.20 -23.66
C ASN A 317 16.31 1.01 -23.81
N GLU A 318 15.72 1.52 -24.89
CA GLU A 318 14.26 1.46 -25.12
C GLU A 318 13.70 0.02 -25.09
N ASP A 319 14.44 -0.94 -25.61
CA ASP A 319 14.00 -2.33 -25.65
C ASP A 319 13.95 -2.98 -24.27
N ARG A 320 14.94 -2.66 -23.43
CA ARG A 320 15.04 -3.16 -22.04
C ARG A 320 14.19 -2.35 -21.07
N LEU A 321 13.90 -1.07 -21.37
CA LEU A 321 12.82 -0.32 -20.73
C LEU A 321 11.47 -0.99 -21.02
N ALA A 322 11.16 -1.33 -22.28
CA ALA A 322 9.94 -2.03 -22.65
C ALA A 322 9.82 -3.40 -21.95
N ASN A 323 10.94 -4.14 -21.83
CA ASN A 323 10.99 -5.40 -21.10
C ASN A 323 10.77 -5.20 -19.59
N ALA A 324 11.44 -4.23 -18.95
CA ALA A 324 11.26 -3.91 -17.54
C ALA A 324 9.79 -3.53 -17.22
N LEU A 325 9.16 -2.74 -18.09
CA LEU A 325 7.77 -2.31 -17.98
C LEU A 325 6.80 -3.49 -17.97
N THR A 326 6.88 -4.36 -18.97
CA THR A 326 5.97 -5.51 -19.09
C THR A 326 6.22 -6.58 -18.02
N ILE A 327 7.48 -6.78 -17.60
CA ILE A 327 7.86 -7.69 -16.51
C ILE A 327 7.30 -7.20 -15.17
N ALA A 328 7.36 -5.89 -14.89
CA ALA A 328 6.83 -5.31 -13.66
C ALA A 328 5.29 -5.21 -13.65
N LEU A 329 4.64 -5.14 -14.82
CA LEU A 329 3.18 -5.05 -14.96
C LEU A 329 2.49 -6.41 -14.91
N THR A 330 2.92 -7.36 -15.74
CA THR A 330 2.15 -8.59 -16.01
C THR A 330 1.79 -9.45 -14.79
N PRO A 331 2.69 -9.69 -13.80
CA PRO A 331 2.43 -10.64 -12.71
C PRO A 331 1.71 -10.05 -11.49
N HIS A 332 1.45 -8.73 -11.45
CA HIS A 332 1.22 -8.02 -10.18
C HIS A 332 -0.12 -7.25 -10.15
N VAL A 333 -1.00 -7.62 -9.22
CA VAL A 333 -2.36 -7.04 -9.08
C VAL A 333 -2.55 -6.45 -7.68
N THR A 334 -2.30 -5.14 -7.52
CA THR A 334 -2.29 -4.46 -6.21
C THR A 334 -3.69 -4.02 -5.74
N LEU A 335 -4.53 -4.99 -5.35
CA LEU A 335 -5.91 -4.76 -4.87
C LEU A 335 -5.98 -3.75 -3.69
N ASN A 336 -6.95 -2.83 -3.69
CA ASN A 336 -7.17 -1.93 -2.54
C ASN A 336 -7.69 -2.70 -1.30
N LYS A 337 -7.20 -2.29 -0.12
CA LYS A 337 -7.50 -2.83 1.22
C LYS A 337 -7.55 -1.75 2.34
N GLY A 338 -7.87 -0.49 2.00
CA GLY A 338 -8.14 0.57 2.99
C GLY A 338 -9.52 0.45 3.69
N VAL A 339 -10.48 -0.21 3.02
CA VAL A 339 -11.80 -0.55 3.55
C VAL A 339 -11.72 -1.75 4.51
N GLY A 340 -12.48 -1.73 5.61
CA GLY A 340 -12.58 -2.83 6.56
C GLY A 340 -11.60 -2.75 7.72
N ALA A 341 -11.46 -3.88 8.43
CA ALA A 341 -10.44 -4.07 9.45
C ALA A 341 -9.08 -4.17 8.76
N MET A 342 -8.16 -3.27 9.10
CA MET A 342 -6.88 -3.15 8.42
C MET A 342 -5.82 -4.01 9.11
N SER A 343 -4.67 -4.18 8.46
CA SER A 343 -3.55 -4.96 8.96
C SER A 343 -2.24 -4.30 8.57
N MET A 344 -1.12 -4.81 9.09
CA MET A 344 0.23 -4.40 8.69
C MET A 344 0.42 -4.33 7.16
N TRP A 345 -0.33 -5.11 6.37
CA TRP A 345 -0.26 -5.06 4.92
C TRP A 345 -0.63 -3.69 4.32
N LYS A 346 -1.38 -2.81 5.02
CA LYS A 346 -1.54 -1.41 4.58
C LYS A 346 -0.18 -0.69 4.49
N GLY A 347 0.69 -0.86 5.48
CA GLY A 347 2.04 -0.31 5.47
C GLY A 347 2.96 -0.95 4.41
N LEU A 348 2.61 -2.15 3.93
CA LEU A 348 3.40 -2.91 2.94
C LEU A 348 2.80 -2.87 1.52
N ARG A 349 1.58 -2.33 1.36
CA ARG A 349 0.76 -2.42 0.13
C ARG A 349 1.50 -1.91 -1.10
N SER A 350 2.17 -0.77 -0.97
CA SER A 350 2.95 -0.15 -2.05
C SER A 350 4.42 -0.62 -2.06
N ALA A 351 4.93 -1.10 -0.92
CA ALA A 351 6.29 -1.65 -0.85
C ALA A 351 6.46 -2.89 -1.73
N GLU A 352 5.44 -3.75 -1.79
CA GLU A 352 5.42 -4.95 -2.63
C GLU A 352 5.54 -4.65 -4.14
N PRO A 353 4.69 -3.82 -4.78
CA PRO A 353 4.89 -3.44 -6.18
C PRO A 353 6.19 -2.68 -6.41
N VAL A 354 6.66 -1.86 -5.45
CA VAL A 354 7.96 -1.17 -5.55
C VAL A 354 9.14 -2.16 -5.62
N LYS A 355 9.11 -3.22 -4.80
CA LYS A 355 10.05 -4.36 -4.90
C LYS A 355 9.97 -5.04 -6.27
N CYS A 356 8.77 -5.32 -6.76
CA CYS A 356 8.55 -5.99 -8.03
C CYS A 356 9.00 -5.15 -9.23
N GLY A 357 8.85 -3.82 -9.18
CA GLY A 357 9.38 -2.90 -10.18
C GLY A 357 10.91 -2.95 -10.24
N VAL A 358 11.59 -2.85 -9.09
CA VAL A 358 13.04 -3.01 -8.98
C VAL A 358 13.50 -4.35 -9.56
N TRP A 359 12.85 -5.44 -9.16
CA TRP A 359 13.15 -6.79 -9.63
C TRP A 359 12.95 -6.93 -11.15
N GLY A 360 11.89 -6.35 -11.71
CA GLY A 360 11.62 -6.34 -13.15
C GLY A 360 12.68 -5.57 -13.96
N ALA A 361 13.15 -4.43 -13.44
CA ALA A 361 14.26 -3.69 -14.03
C ALA A 361 15.58 -4.48 -13.96
N MET A 362 15.87 -5.16 -12.85
CA MET A 362 17.05 -6.03 -12.72
C MET A 362 17.00 -7.19 -13.72
N MET A 363 15.86 -7.87 -13.87
CA MET A 363 15.71 -8.96 -14.84
C MET A 363 15.90 -8.47 -16.29
N ALA A 364 15.37 -7.30 -16.65
CA ALA A 364 15.60 -6.69 -17.97
C ALA A 364 17.06 -6.21 -18.18
N ARG A 365 17.77 -5.84 -17.10
CA ARG A 365 19.22 -5.52 -17.15
C ARG A 365 20.06 -6.75 -17.47
N GLU A 366 19.68 -7.92 -16.98
CA GLU A 366 20.35 -9.19 -17.31
C GLU A 366 19.84 -9.83 -18.61
N GLY A 367 18.92 -9.17 -19.33
CA GLY A 367 18.45 -9.57 -20.67
C GLY A 367 17.24 -10.49 -20.69
N ILE A 368 16.56 -10.70 -19.55
CA ILE A 368 15.26 -11.37 -19.53
C ILE A 368 14.25 -10.47 -20.22
N THR A 369 13.46 -11.05 -21.13
CA THR A 369 12.46 -10.34 -21.92
C THR A 369 11.06 -10.77 -21.50
N GLY A 370 10.12 -9.82 -21.42
CA GLY A 370 8.74 -10.09 -21.03
C GLY A 370 7.74 -9.99 -22.18
N PRO A 371 6.45 -10.27 -21.92
CA PRO A 371 5.46 -10.42 -22.97
C PRO A 371 5.24 -9.09 -23.73
N PRO A 372 5.20 -9.12 -25.08
CA PRO A 372 4.90 -7.93 -25.86
C PRO A 372 3.42 -7.53 -25.68
N GLN A 373 3.15 -6.24 -25.82
CA GLN A 373 1.80 -5.65 -25.81
C GLN A 373 0.98 -5.87 -24.50
N PRO A 374 1.52 -5.52 -23.31
CA PRO A 374 0.83 -5.74 -22.04
C PRO A 374 -0.39 -4.86 -21.78
N PHE A 375 -0.66 -3.83 -22.59
CA PHE A 375 -1.81 -2.92 -22.43
C PHE A 375 -2.90 -3.20 -23.46
N GLU A 376 -2.68 -2.84 -24.73
CA GLU A 376 -3.64 -3.01 -25.83
C GLU A 376 -3.63 -4.42 -26.46
N GLY A 377 -2.62 -5.26 -26.17
CA GLY A 377 -2.48 -6.59 -26.74
C GLY A 377 -3.53 -7.61 -26.26
N ARG A 378 -3.62 -8.76 -26.94
CA ARG A 378 -4.60 -9.81 -26.57
C ARG A 378 -4.26 -10.39 -25.18
N GLY A 379 -5.09 -10.09 -24.20
CA GLY A 379 -4.88 -10.47 -22.80
C GLY A 379 -4.20 -9.39 -21.95
N GLY A 380 -3.78 -8.28 -22.55
CA GLY A 380 -3.26 -7.11 -21.85
C GLY A 380 -4.32 -6.35 -21.04
N LEU A 381 -3.86 -5.36 -20.26
CA LEU A 381 -4.63 -4.61 -19.25
C LEU A 381 -5.94 -4.01 -19.77
N TRP A 382 -5.98 -3.58 -21.04
CA TRP A 382 -7.16 -2.98 -21.68
C TRP A 382 -7.75 -3.85 -22.79
N SER A 383 -7.34 -5.11 -22.90
CA SER A 383 -7.77 -6.04 -23.97
C SER A 383 -9.29 -6.25 -24.09
N ARG A 384 -10.07 -5.88 -23.05
CA ARG A 384 -11.54 -5.88 -23.04
C ARG A 384 -12.17 -4.50 -23.32
N ASN A 385 -11.39 -3.44 -23.25
CA ASN A 385 -11.79 -2.03 -23.44
C ASN A 385 -11.32 -1.47 -24.80
N GLY A 386 -10.45 -2.20 -25.51
CA GLY A 386 -9.86 -1.78 -26.79
C GLY A 386 -8.61 -0.91 -26.62
N ARG A 387 -8.23 -0.17 -27.68
CA ARG A 387 -7.17 0.86 -27.65
C ARG A 387 -7.69 2.14 -26.97
N GLY A 388 -8.32 1.98 -25.81
CA GLY A 388 -9.42 2.84 -25.33
C GLY A 388 -9.13 3.70 -24.10
N GLN A 389 -7.86 4.00 -23.81
CA GLN A 389 -7.50 5.10 -22.90
C GLN A 389 -6.59 6.07 -23.63
N ASP A 390 -7.13 7.25 -23.97
CA ASP A 390 -6.32 8.41 -24.30
C ASP A 390 -5.53 8.81 -23.04
N PHE A 391 -4.23 8.57 -23.07
CA PHE A 391 -3.31 8.98 -22.01
C PHE A 391 -2.11 9.68 -22.65
N THR A 392 -1.63 10.74 -21.99
CA THR A 392 -0.59 11.64 -22.51
C THR A 392 0.54 11.74 -21.51
N LEU A 393 1.78 11.72 -22.00
CA LEU A 393 2.98 12.05 -21.23
C LEU A 393 3.69 13.23 -21.92
N PRO A 394 4.09 14.30 -21.20
CA PRO A 394 3.97 14.51 -19.76
C PRO A 394 2.52 14.61 -19.26
N ALA A 395 2.34 14.44 -17.96
CA ALA A 395 1.06 14.30 -17.25
C ALA A 395 0.23 15.59 -17.15
N SER A 396 0.64 16.66 -17.84
CA SER A 396 -0.05 17.95 -17.84
C SER A 396 0.19 18.70 -19.15
N ALA A 397 -0.89 19.16 -19.79
CA ALA A 397 -0.82 19.92 -21.03
C ALA A 397 -0.25 21.34 -20.85
N ASP A 398 -0.19 21.84 -19.61
CA ASP A 398 0.42 23.14 -19.27
C ASP A 398 1.95 23.08 -19.06
N GLY A 399 2.56 21.90 -19.26
CA GLY A 399 3.99 21.67 -19.14
C GLY A 399 4.52 21.60 -17.70
N LYS A 400 3.67 21.73 -16.67
CA LYS A 400 4.11 21.55 -15.27
C LYS A 400 4.18 20.08 -14.90
N LEU A 401 5.30 19.68 -14.29
CA LEU A 401 5.48 18.32 -13.78
C LEU A 401 4.52 18.00 -12.62
N ALA A 402 4.07 16.74 -12.54
CA ALA A 402 3.10 16.22 -11.58
C ALA A 402 3.49 16.42 -10.11
N ILE A 403 4.78 16.54 -9.81
CA ILE A 403 5.31 16.96 -8.50
C ILE A 403 4.66 18.27 -8.02
N HIS A 404 4.29 19.18 -8.92
CA HIS A 404 3.57 20.43 -8.65
C HIS A 404 2.06 20.23 -8.38
N ARG A 405 1.61 18.99 -8.19
CA ARG A 405 0.23 18.63 -7.80
C ARG A 405 0.19 17.80 -6.50
N MET A 406 1.32 17.64 -5.80
CA MET A 406 1.43 16.80 -4.59
C MET A 406 1.20 17.60 -3.30
N GLY A 407 0.37 17.06 -2.40
CA GLY A 407 0.18 17.57 -1.04
C GLY A 407 0.98 16.78 -0.01
N PHE A 408 1.31 17.40 1.13
CA PHE A 408 2.04 16.77 2.24
C PHE A 408 1.19 16.72 3.51
N LYS A 409 1.08 15.55 4.14
CA LYS A 409 0.28 15.37 5.36
C LYS A 409 0.90 16.06 6.58
N ARG A 410 0.07 16.75 7.38
CA ARG A 410 0.45 17.39 8.65
C ARG A 410 0.40 16.41 9.82
N TYR A 411 -0.51 15.44 9.77
CA TYR A 411 -0.70 14.40 10.79
C TYR A 411 -0.35 13.02 10.21
N PRO A 412 0.18 12.06 11.01
CA PRO A 412 0.44 10.69 10.57
C PRO A 412 -0.86 9.87 10.55
N ALA A 413 -1.69 10.10 9.53
CA ALA A 413 -3.10 9.70 9.49
C ALA A 413 -3.68 9.72 8.06
N GLU A 414 -4.82 9.06 7.85
CA GLU A 414 -5.54 9.05 6.56
C GLU A 414 -5.79 10.49 6.02
N GLY A 415 -5.66 10.68 4.71
CA GLY A 415 -5.64 12.00 4.05
C GLY A 415 -6.94 12.81 4.18
N SER A 416 -8.11 12.19 4.11
CA SER A 416 -9.39 12.89 4.29
C SER A 416 -9.58 13.43 5.71
N SER A 417 -8.98 12.79 6.73
CA SER A 417 -9.05 13.25 8.13
C SER A 417 -8.34 14.58 8.37
N GLN A 418 -7.33 14.92 7.56
CA GLN A 418 -6.38 16.01 7.80
C GLN A 418 -7.06 17.38 7.90
N ALA A 419 -8.13 17.58 7.12
CA ALA A 419 -8.92 18.82 7.11
C ALA A 419 -9.76 19.00 8.38
N THR A 420 -10.32 17.90 8.89
CA THR A 420 -11.05 17.88 10.16
C THR A 420 -10.10 18.12 11.34
N LEU A 421 -8.87 17.61 11.26
CA LEU A 421 -7.86 17.73 12.31
C LEU A 421 -7.28 19.15 12.44
N ASP A 422 -7.10 19.87 11.33
CA ASP A 422 -6.68 21.29 11.36
C ASP A 422 -7.71 22.20 12.10
N LEU A 423 -8.97 21.78 12.26
CA LEU A 423 -10.03 22.54 12.96
C LEU A 423 -10.14 22.23 14.47
N ILE A 424 -9.43 21.23 14.98
CA ILE A 424 -9.51 20.78 16.38
C ILE A 424 -9.21 21.89 17.41
N PRO A 425 -8.25 22.82 17.18
CA PRO A 425 -8.03 23.94 18.09
C PRO A 425 -9.26 24.85 18.23
N GLU A 426 -9.99 25.12 17.15
CA GLU A 426 -11.21 25.95 17.17
C GLU A 426 -12.38 25.26 17.87
N MET A 427 -12.46 23.93 17.78
CA MET A 427 -13.46 23.13 18.48
C MET A 427 -13.21 23.15 19.99
N ARG A 428 -11.97 22.87 20.41
CA ARG A 428 -11.55 22.87 21.82
C ARG A 428 -11.59 24.26 22.47
N ALA A 429 -11.42 25.33 21.69
CA ALA A 429 -11.62 26.70 22.16
C ALA A 429 -13.10 27.05 22.46
N TRP A 430 -14.07 26.26 21.96
CA TRP A 430 -15.50 26.50 22.14
C TRP A 430 -16.20 25.51 23.08
N THR A 431 -15.69 24.28 23.23
CA THR A 431 -16.26 23.25 24.11
C THR A 431 -15.19 22.35 24.73
N LYS A 432 -15.43 21.91 25.97
CA LYS A 432 -14.70 20.80 26.60
C LYS A 432 -15.37 19.46 26.27
N VAL A 433 -14.67 18.35 26.46
CA VAL A 433 -15.17 16.98 26.15
C VAL A 433 -16.33 16.57 27.08
N GLU A 434 -16.31 17.08 28.31
CA GLU A 434 -17.32 16.83 29.33
C GLU A 434 -18.65 17.53 29.01
N GLU A 435 -18.59 18.61 28.23
CA GLU A 435 -19.73 19.44 27.83
C GLU A 435 -20.48 18.87 26.61
N ILE A 436 -19.83 18.02 25.81
CA ILE A 436 -20.38 17.45 24.57
C ILE A 436 -21.52 16.46 24.85
N GLU A 437 -22.69 16.71 24.24
CA GLU A 437 -23.82 15.79 24.14
C GLU A 437 -23.63 14.85 22.94
N SER A 438 -23.38 15.41 21.75
CA SER A 438 -23.21 14.65 20.51
C SER A 438 -22.34 15.36 19.47
N ILE A 439 -21.83 14.59 18.52
CA ILE A 439 -21.09 15.07 17.35
C ILE A 439 -21.67 14.44 16.08
N HIS A 440 -21.88 15.25 15.06
CA HIS A 440 -22.21 14.77 13.71
C HIS A 440 -21.11 15.19 12.73
N HIS A 441 -20.59 14.23 11.95
CA HIS A 441 -19.52 14.48 10.97
C HIS A 441 -19.99 14.06 9.56
N GLN A 442 -19.97 15.00 8.63
CA GLN A 442 -20.46 14.82 7.26
C GLN A 442 -19.30 14.96 6.28
N LEU A 443 -19.16 14.04 5.32
CA LEU A 443 -18.03 14.03 4.38
C LEU A 443 -18.36 13.34 3.06
N GLY A 444 -17.45 13.41 2.08
CA GLY A 444 -17.66 12.89 0.73
C GLY A 444 -17.73 11.36 0.61
N GLY A 445 -17.09 10.60 1.50
CA GLY A 445 -17.08 9.14 1.47
C GLY A 445 -16.74 8.53 2.83
N LEU A 446 -17.43 7.45 3.19
CA LEU A 446 -17.31 6.80 4.51
C LEU A 446 -16.45 5.51 4.51
N GLY A 447 -16.29 4.86 3.35
CA GLY A 447 -15.83 3.46 3.27
C GLY A 447 -14.42 3.19 3.81
N GLU A 448 -13.50 4.14 3.72
CA GLU A 448 -12.11 3.95 4.17
C GLU A 448 -11.84 4.50 5.58
N ILE A 449 -12.75 5.28 6.19
CA ILE A 449 -12.53 5.93 7.50
C ILE A 449 -13.68 5.90 8.51
N ALA A 450 -14.86 5.39 8.14
CA ALA A 450 -16.04 5.34 9.01
C ALA A 450 -16.88 4.06 8.81
N ASP A 451 -16.34 3.03 8.14
CA ASP A 451 -16.96 1.71 8.06
C ASP A 451 -16.86 0.94 9.40
N ALA A 452 -17.61 -0.15 9.55
CA ALA A 452 -17.89 -0.75 10.86
C ALA A 452 -16.63 -1.03 11.73
N PRO A 453 -15.51 -1.58 11.20
CA PRO A 453 -14.30 -1.82 11.98
C PRO A 453 -13.60 -0.55 12.50
N LYS A 454 -13.85 0.62 11.90
CA LYS A 454 -13.28 1.89 12.39
C LYS A 454 -13.89 2.31 13.73
N TRP A 455 -15.09 1.83 14.08
CA TRP A 455 -15.78 2.18 15.32
C TRP A 455 -15.28 1.37 16.54
N ASP A 456 -14.50 0.31 16.33
CA ASP A 456 -13.84 -0.46 17.40
C ASP A 456 -12.41 -0.84 16.96
N PRO A 457 -11.48 0.13 16.88
CA PRO A 457 -10.12 -0.12 16.38
C PRO A 457 -9.38 -1.11 17.29
N ARG A 458 -8.79 -2.14 16.67
CA ARG A 458 -8.02 -3.21 17.33
C ARG A 458 -6.52 -3.21 17.01
N ASN A 459 -6.08 -2.39 16.07
CA ASN A 459 -4.67 -2.23 15.70
C ASN A 459 -4.39 -0.80 15.22
N ARG A 460 -3.09 -0.47 15.11
CA ARG A 460 -2.59 0.84 14.66
C ARG A 460 -3.18 1.22 13.30
N GLU A 461 -3.19 0.29 12.37
CA GLU A 461 -3.56 0.49 10.96
C GLU A 461 -5.07 0.70 10.76
N THR A 462 -5.91 0.29 11.71
CA THR A 462 -7.34 0.64 11.73
C THR A 462 -7.58 1.94 12.51
N ALA A 463 -6.73 2.27 13.47
CA ALA A 463 -6.83 3.50 14.25
C ALA A 463 -6.41 4.75 13.45
N ASP A 464 -5.33 4.68 12.66
CA ASP A 464 -4.90 5.79 11.77
C ASP A 464 -5.77 5.98 10.52
N HIS A 465 -6.72 5.06 10.32
CA HIS A 465 -7.81 5.09 9.35
C HIS A 465 -9.19 5.06 10.03
N SER A 466 -9.32 5.56 11.26
CA SER A 466 -10.62 5.73 11.93
C SER A 466 -10.89 7.19 12.23
N MET A 467 -11.78 7.82 11.45
CA MET A 467 -12.23 9.18 11.71
C MET A 467 -12.96 9.33 13.06
N PRO A 468 -13.85 8.41 13.53
CA PRO A 468 -14.46 8.56 14.85
C PRO A 468 -13.40 8.48 15.96
N TYR A 469 -12.40 7.60 15.85
CA TYR A 469 -11.30 7.55 16.80
C TYR A 469 -10.44 8.81 16.76
N MET A 470 -9.97 9.22 15.58
CA MET A 470 -9.09 10.38 15.42
C MET A 470 -9.77 11.68 15.86
N LEU A 471 -11.06 11.85 15.57
CA LEU A 471 -11.83 13.00 16.04
C LEU A 471 -11.97 13.01 17.57
N ALA A 472 -12.31 11.88 18.19
CA ALA A 472 -12.40 11.77 19.64
C ALA A 472 -11.04 12.02 20.32
N ARG A 473 -9.97 11.36 19.85
CA ARG A 473 -8.62 11.47 20.40
C ARG A 473 -8.07 12.89 20.27
N ALA A 474 -8.25 13.54 19.13
CA ALA A 474 -7.82 14.92 18.91
C ALA A 474 -8.62 15.91 19.78
N LEU A 475 -9.93 15.72 19.93
CA LEU A 475 -10.75 16.54 20.84
C LEU A 475 -10.35 16.37 22.32
N MET A 476 -9.75 15.25 22.72
CA MET A 476 -9.19 15.03 24.06
C MET A 476 -7.77 15.58 24.24
N ASP A 477 -6.85 15.25 23.32
CA ASP A 477 -5.41 15.49 23.48
C ASP A 477 -4.95 16.83 22.87
N GLY A 478 -5.74 17.44 21.98
CA GLY A 478 -5.45 18.70 21.28
C GLY A 478 -4.82 18.53 19.89
N GLU A 479 -4.10 17.43 19.68
CA GLU A 479 -3.60 16.98 18.38
C GLU A 479 -3.55 15.44 18.33
N ILE A 480 -3.17 14.86 17.19
CA ILE A 480 -2.79 13.45 17.10
C ILE A 480 -1.40 13.31 16.48
N TYR A 481 -0.63 12.35 17.00
CA TYR A 481 0.72 12.04 16.54
C TYR A 481 1.02 10.53 16.67
N LEU A 482 2.30 10.15 16.54
CA LEU A 482 2.72 8.75 16.37
C LEU A 482 2.40 7.85 17.57
N ASP A 483 2.35 8.42 18.78
CA ASP A 483 1.98 7.76 20.04
C ASP A 483 0.45 7.60 20.19
N SER A 484 -0.33 8.48 19.55
CA SER A 484 -1.80 8.46 19.56
C SER A 484 -2.39 7.20 18.91
N PHE A 485 -1.58 6.35 18.26
CA PHE A 485 -1.99 5.08 17.68
C PHE A 485 -1.40 3.85 18.39
N THR A 486 -0.96 4.02 19.64
CA THR A 486 -0.67 2.91 20.56
C THR A 486 -1.95 2.27 21.10
N GLU A 487 -1.90 0.99 21.47
CA GLU A 487 -3.06 0.26 21.98
C GLU A 487 -3.67 0.93 23.23
N ALA A 488 -2.84 1.42 24.15
CA ALA A 488 -3.29 2.17 25.32
C ALA A 488 -4.08 3.45 24.97
N LYS A 489 -3.82 4.06 23.80
CA LYS A 489 -4.54 5.26 23.32
C LYS A 489 -5.82 4.94 22.57
N TYR A 490 -5.84 3.89 21.72
CA TYR A 490 -7.04 3.48 20.97
C TYR A 490 -7.97 2.49 21.70
N ARG A 491 -7.56 1.94 22.85
CA ARG A 491 -8.42 1.19 23.78
C ARG A 491 -8.83 1.99 25.03
N ASP A 492 -8.46 3.26 25.12
CA ASP A 492 -8.82 4.16 26.23
C ASP A 492 -10.36 4.20 26.44
N PRO A 493 -10.88 3.78 27.60
CA PRO A 493 -12.32 3.82 27.87
C PRO A 493 -12.95 5.21 27.68
N ALA A 494 -12.21 6.29 27.94
CA ALA A 494 -12.70 7.65 27.76
C ALA A 494 -12.82 8.05 26.27
N VAL A 495 -11.91 7.60 25.40
CA VAL A 495 -12.01 7.86 23.95
C VAL A 495 -13.15 7.06 23.34
N LEU A 496 -13.36 5.82 23.78
CA LEU A 496 -14.48 4.97 23.35
C LEU A 496 -15.83 5.57 23.82
N ALA A 497 -15.89 6.12 25.03
CA ALA A 497 -17.07 6.81 25.56
C ALA A 497 -17.37 8.16 24.88
N LEU A 498 -16.39 8.78 24.22
CA LEU A 498 -16.59 9.93 23.34
C LEU A 498 -16.99 9.49 21.92
N MET A 499 -16.35 8.46 21.36
CA MET A 499 -16.71 7.85 20.07
C MET A 499 -18.19 7.43 20.03
N ALA A 500 -18.73 6.89 21.13
CA ALA A 500 -20.13 6.53 21.27
C ALA A 500 -21.14 7.71 21.14
N ARG A 501 -20.65 8.97 21.17
CA ARG A 501 -21.46 10.18 20.93
C ARG A 501 -21.26 10.75 19.52
N ILE A 502 -20.42 10.13 18.69
CA ILE A 502 -20.14 10.54 17.31
C ILE A 502 -21.07 9.78 16.37
N SER A 503 -21.57 10.48 15.36
CA SER A 503 -22.30 9.91 14.23
C SER A 503 -21.71 10.43 12.92
N MET A 504 -21.70 9.62 11.86
CA MET A 504 -21.14 10.02 10.56
C MET A 504 -22.12 9.76 9.42
N SER A 505 -22.13 10.65 8.42
CA SER A 505 -22.98 10.54 7.24
C SER A 505 -22.26 10.98 5.96
N GLN A 506 -22.71 10.50 4.80
CA GLN A 506 -22.30 11.13 3.54
C GLN A 506 -23.00 12.49 3.44
N GLY A 507 -22.22 13.56 3.37
CA GLY A 507 -22.77 14.91 3.34
C GLY A 507 -23.45 15.22 1.98
N PRO A 508 -24.59 15.93 1.95
CA PRO A 508 -25.22 16.35 0.70
C PRO A 508 -24.27 17.17 -0.19
N GLY A 509 -23.99 16.65 -1.38
CA GLY A 509 -23.10 17.29 -2.36
C GLY A 509 -21.59 17.21 -2.06
N PHE A 510 -21.17 16.57 -0.97
CA PHE A 510 -19.76 16.44 -0.64
C PHE A 510 -19.05 15.43 -1.58
N ARG A 511 -17.87 15.78 -2.11
CA ARG A 511 -17.09 14.94 -3.04
C ARG A 511 -15.58 15.20 -2.90
N GLY A 512 -14.79 14.12 -3.04
CA GLY A 512 -13.33 14.15 -2.90
C GLY A 512 -12.87 14.09 -1.45
N ASN A 513 -11.55 14.07 -1.25
CA ASN A 513 -10.92 14.07 0.07
C ASN A 513 -10.77 15.50 0.58
N ALA A 514 -10.88 15.69 1.90
CA ALA A 514 -10.85 16.95 2.66
C ALA A 514 -12.19 17.70 2.88
N PRO A 515 -13.15 17.81 1.95
CA PRO A 515 -14.47 18.36 2.25
C PRO A 515 -15.23 17.53 3.30
N ALA A 516 -15.38 18.15 4.47
CA ALA A 516 -16.19 17.69 5.58
C ALA A 516 -16.81 18.86 6.37
N ARG A 517 -17.91 18.58 7.08
CA ARG A 517 -18.52 19.42 8.12
C ARG A 517 -18.53 18.65 9.43
N THR A 518 -18.21 19.32 10.53
CA THR A 518 -18.35 18.77 11.88
C THR A 518 -19.29 19.67 12.67
N THR A 519 -20.34 19.10 13.24
CA THR A 519 -21.30 19.76 14.10
C THR A 519 -21.17 19.17 15.49
N ILE A 520 -20.97 20.01 16.51
CA ILE A 520 -20.90 19.60 17.92
C ILE A 520 -22.03 20.27 18.68
N ARG A 521 -22.79 19.46 19.41
CA ARG A 521 -23.84 19.92 20.32
C ARG A 521 -23.43 19.67 21.77
N LYS A 522 -23.60 20.69 22.62
CA LYS A 522 -23.36 20.65 24.05
C LYS A 522 -24.62 20.23 24.81
N LYS A 523 -24.43 19.69 26.01
CA LYS A 523 -25.49 19.28 26.96
C LYS A 523 -26.43 20.40 27.43
N ASN A 524 -26.06 21.66 27.21
CA ASN A 524 -26.92 22.82 27.48
C ASN A 524 -27.78 23.25 26.26
N GLY A 525 -27.71 22.51 25.15
CA GLY A 525 -28.44 22.80 23.91
C GLY A 525 -27.74 23.74 22.92
N GLU A 526 -26.57 24.30 23.26
CA GLU A 526 -25.74 25.02 22.28
C GLU A 526 -25.25 24.06 21.18
N GLU A 527 -25.31 24.50 19.93
CA GLU A 527 -24.75 23.78 18.78
C GLU A 527 -23.87 24.72 17.95
N LYS A 528 -22.72 24.20 17.48
CA LYS A 528 -21.86 24.89 16.52
C LYS A 528 -21.40 23.93 15.43
N SER A 529 -21.30 24.44 14.21
CA SER A 529 -20.73 23.73 13.06
C SER A 529 -19.44 24.39 12.58
N TRP A 530 -18.48 23.59 12.14
CA TRP A 530 -17.30 24.01 11.40
C TRP A 530 -17.31 23.32 10.04
N ASP A 531 -17.05 24.10 8.99
CA ASP A 531 -16.83 23.59 7.65
C ASP A 531 -15.34 23.66 7.31
N THR A 532 -14.78 22.52 6.92
CA THR A 532 -13.46 22.48 6.28
C THR A 532 -13.46 23.27 4.96
N GLN A 533 -12.26 23.52 4.41
CA GLN A 533 -12.09 24.03 3.04
C GLN A 533 -12.85 25.33 2.71
N GLY A 534 -13.17 26.15 3.71
CA GLY A 534 -13.94 27.38 3.54
C GLY A 534 -15.40 27.16 3.12
N GLY A 535 -16.03 26.04 3.53
CA GLY A 535 -17.40 25.70 3.15
C GLY A 535 -17.53 24.94 1.83
N ARG A 536 -16.43 24.72 1.10
CA ARG A 536 -16.44 23.97 -0.16
C ARG A 536 -16.93 22.52 0.06
N ARG A 537 -17.72 22.02 -0.88
CA ARG A 537 -18.32 20.67 -0.85
C ARG A 537 -17.60 19.70 -1.78
N VAL A 538 -17.15 20.19 -2.93
CA VAL A 538 -16.34 19.44 -3.89
C VAL A 538 -14.89 19.88 -3.74
N ALA A 539 -13.97 18.94 -3.55
CA ALA A 539 -12.53 19.21 -3.61
C ALA A 539 -12.14 19.50 -5.07
N PRO A 540 -11.41 20.60 -5.37
CA PRO A 540 -10.87 20.82 -6.70
C PRO A 540 -9.85 19.76 -7.12
N GLU A 541 -9.62 19.68 -8.43
CA GLU A 541 -8.70 18.71 -9.00
C GLU A 541 -7.26 18.94 -8.49
N GLY A 542 -6.66 17.89 -7.91
CA GLY A 542 -5.35 17.97 -7.24
C GLY A 542 -5.37 18.46 -5.79
N GLU A 543 -6.51 18.89 -5.23
CA GLU A 543 -6.66 19.15 -3.80
C GLU A 543 -7.11 17.90 -3.05
N LEU A 544 -6.24 17.32 -2.23
CA LEU A 544 -6.54 16.12 -1.42
C LEU A 544 -6.31 16.30 0.09
N LEU A 545 -5.90 17.50 0.54
CA LEU A 545 -5.45 17.80 1.90
C LEU A 545 -5.95 19.18 2.38
N SER A 546 -5.66 19.51 3.64
CA SER A 546 -6.50 20.34 4.52
C SER A 546 -6.70 21.82 4.22
N LYS A 547 -5.74 22.52 3.60
CA LYS A 547 -5.70 24.01 3.63
C LYS A 547 -6.05 24.70 2.29
N PRO A 548 -7.11 25.52 2.24
CA PRO A 548 -7.39 26.42 1.12
C PRO A 548 -6.50 27.67 1.19
N THR A 549 -5.28 27.58 0.67
CA THR A 549 -4.34 28.71 0.52
C THR A 549 -3.69 28.58 -0.86
N ALA A 550 -3.26 29.66 -1.51
CA ALA A 550 -2.83 29.63 -2.92
C ALA A 550 -1.70 28.63 -3.29
N THR A 551 -1.02 28.01 -2.30
CA THR A 551 -0.03 26.94 -2.48
C THR A 551 -0.52 25.54 -2.04
N HIS A 552 -1.63 25.43 -1.31
CA HIS A 552 -2.30 24.21 -0.80
C HIS A 552 -1.40 23.16 -0.12
N ARG A 553 -0.20 23.57 0.34
CA ARG A 553 0.90 22.66 0.73
C ARG A 553 1.69 23.21 1.91
N LEU A 554 2.33 22.30 2.64
CA LEU A 554 3.30 22.65 3.66
C LEU A 554 4.45 23.48 3.06
N THR A 555 4.87 24.53 3.77
CA THR A 555 6.08 25.29 3.44
C THR A 555 7.33 24.43 3.63
N MET A 556 8.50 24.84 3.11
CA MET A 556 9.73 24.11 3.41
C MET A 556 10.06 24.12 4.91
N GLU A 557 9.68 25.17 5.62
CA GLU A 557 9.84 25.30 7.08
C GLU A 557 8.93 24.32 7.83
N GLU A 558 7.67 24.14 7.40
CA GLU A 558 6.77 23.14 7.97
C GLU A 558 7.26 21.71 7.72
N ILE A 559 7.85 21.42 6.56
CA ILE A 559 8.47 20.12 6.25
C ILE A 559 9.73 19.90 7.10
N VAL A 560 10.54 20.94 7.31
CA VAL A 560 11.68 20.91 8.25
C VAL A 560 11.21 20.68 9.69
N ALA A 561 10.13 21.33 10.14
CA ALA A 561 9.55 21.11 11.46
C ALA A 561 9.02 19.67 11.61
N LYS A 562 8.35 19.13 10.59
CA LYS A 562 7.89 17.73 10.51
C LYS A 562 9.06 16.74 10.60
N PHE A 563 10.12 16.95 9.82
CA PHE A 563 11.35 16.15 9.87
C PHE A 563 12.02 16.20 11.25
N ASN A 564 12.17 17.40 11.82
CA ASN A 564 12.75 17.59 13.15
C ASN A 564 11.92 16.90 14.25
N ARG A 565 10.57 16.98 14.18
CA ARG A 565 9.66 16.32 15.12
C ARG A 565 9.75 14.79 15.04
N ALA A 566 9.79 14.23 13.83
CA ALA A 566 9.98 12.79 13.62
C ALA A 566 11.34 12.31 14.16
N CYS A 567 12.41 13.07 13.90
CA CYS A 567 13.75 12.82 14.42
C CYS A 567 13.77 12.80 15.96
N ALA A 568 13.19 13.82 16.62
CA ALA A 568 13.11 13.89 18.08
C ALA A 568 12.32 12.71 18.66
N TYR A 569 11.15 12.39 18.10
CA TYR A 569 10.31 11.28 18.55
C TYR A 569 11.03 9.91 18.47
N LYS A 570 11.88 9.72 17.46
CA LYS A 570 12.66 8.48 17.26
C LYS A 570 14.11 8.57 17.77
N ARG A 571 14.43 9.60 18.57
CA ARG A 571 15.73 9.81 19.22
C ARG A 571 16.93 9.90 18.26
N VAL A 572 16.71 10.42 17.06
CA VAL A 572 17.81 10.81 16.16
C VAL A 572 18.53 12.00 16.79
N SER A 573 19.85 11.92 16.97
CA SER A 573 20.61 12.99 17.62
C SER A 573 20.59 14.29 16.81
N ASP A 574 20.63 15.43 17.49
CA ASP A 574 20.58 16.76 16.87
C ASP A 574 21.62 16.93 15.75
N THR A 575 22.87 16.52 16.00
CA THR A 575 23.95 16.54 15.00
C THR A 575 23.62 15.70 13.76
N GLN A 576 23.05 14.51 13.95
CA GLN A 576 22.68 13.62 12.85
C GLN A 576 21.46 14.16 12.08
N ARG A 577 20.43 14.63 12.80
CA ARG A 577 19.25 15.31 12.25
C ARG A 577 19.67 16.49 11.37
N ASP A 578 20.55 17.35 11.87
CA ASP A 578 20.93 18.58 11.17
C ASP A 578 21.82 18.30 9.95
N GLN A 579 22.73 17.32 10.05
CA GLN A 579 23.50 16.81 8.90
C GLN A 579 22.57 16.18 7.84
N ALA A 580 21.63 15.33 8.26
CA ALA A 580 20.67 14.69 7.36
C ALA A 580 19.81 15.74 6.67
N ARG A 581 19.20 16.67 7.43
CA ARG A 581 18.36 17.76 6.89
C ARG A 581 19.11 18.55 5.81
N ALA A 582 20.33 19.01 6.09
CA ALA A 582 21.12 19.82 5.18
C ALA A 582 21.45 19.13 3.84
N ILE A 583 21.56 17.80 3.84
CA ILE A 583 21.82 17.00 2.63
C ILE A 583 20.51 16.67 1.90
N TRP A 584 19.49 16.16 2.60
CA TRP A 584 18.21 15.79 2.00
C TRP A 584 17.41 16.98 1.47
N SER A 585 17.61 18.19 2.00
CA SER A 585 17.04 19.43 1.45
C SER A 585 17.75 19.95 0.19
N ASN A 586 18.85 19.34 -0.26
CA ASN A 586 19.62 19.79 -1.43
C ASN A 586 20.36 18.64 -2.13
N LEU A 587 19.61 17.65 -2.65
CA LEU A 587 20.21 16.54 -3.38
C LEU A 587 20.90 16.95 -4.68
N ARG A 588 20.61 18.14 -5.25
CA ARG A 588 21.34 18.70 -6.40
C ARG A 588 22.85 18.83 -6.15
N ALA A 589 23.26 19.08 -4.91
CA ALA A 589 24.68 19.15 -4.53
C ALA A 589 25.34 17.77 -4.38
N VAL A 590 24.56 16.70 -4.21
CA VAL A 590 25.05 15.35 -3.88
C VAL A 590 25.60 14.64 -5.11
N LYS A 591 26.90 14.31 -5.08
CA LYS A 591 27.59 13.61 -6.19
C LYS A 591 27.61 12.09 -6.10
N ASP A 592 27.12 11.53 -5.00
CA ASP A 592 26.94 10.09 -4.74
C ASP A 592 25.84 10.00 -3.67
N ILE A 593 24.66 9.48 -4.01
CA ILE A 593 23.51 9.41 -3.10
C ILE A 593 23.78 8.53 -1.88
N GLY A 594 24.76 7.60 -1.96
CA GLY A 594 25.26 6.87 -0.79
C GLY A 594 25.77 7.79 0.33
N LYS A 595 26.21 9.02 0.00
CA LYS A 595 26.55 10.04 1.02
C LYS A 595 25.30 10.53 1.77
N ALA A 596 24.16 10.66 1.10
CA ALA A 596 22.89 11.00 1.73
C ALA A 596 22.34 9.82 2.53
N MET A 597 22.33 8.60 1.95
CA MET A 597 21.93 7.36 2.63
C MET A 597 22.67 7.17 3.95
N ARG A 598 23.99 7.40 3.98
CA ARG A 598 24.80 7.31 5.21
C ARG A 598 24.34 8.22 6.35
N THR A 599 23.68 9.36 6.09
CA THR A 599 23.15 10.23 7.15
C THR A 599 22.03 9.59 7.96
N LEU A 600 21.26 8.68 7.35
CA LEU A 600 20.13 7.97 7.97
C LEU A 600 20.32 6.43 7.92
N ALA A 601 21.53 5.95 7.66
CA ALA A 601 21.81 4.52 7.59
C ALA A 601 21.56 3.82 8.93
N LYS A 602 22.01 4.42 10.04
CA LYS A 602 21.69 3.99 11.42
C LYS A 602 21.28 5.19 12.24
N PHE A 603 20.15 5.15 12.93
CA PHE A 603 19.69 6.25 13.79
C PHE A 603 18.78 5.74 14.92
N GLY A 604 18.63 6.55 15.98
CA GLY A 604 17.82 6.19 17.15
C GLY A 604 18.33 4.95 17.91
N ASP A 605 17.43 4.32 18.65
CA ASP A 605 17.72 3.14 19.49
C ASP A 605 17.08 1.85 18.90
N PRO A 606 17.61 1.25 17.82
CA PRO A 606 17.06 0.01 17.26
C PRO A 606 17.12 -1.15 18.26
N ARG A 607 15.97 -1.75 18.57
CA ARG A 607 15.93 -2.98 19.38
C ARG A 607 16.52 -4.16 18.57
N PRO A 608 17.15 -5.16 19.21
CA PRO A 608 17.62 -6.36 18.52
C PRO A 608 16.56 -6.98 17.60
N LEU A 609 16.94 -7.33 16.37
CA LEU A 609 16.08 -7.89 15.32
C LEU A 609 16.10 -9.41 15.32
#